data_AF-A0A944W631-F1
#
_entry.id   AF-A0A944W631-F1
#
_cell.length_a   1.000
_cell.length_b   1.000
_cell.length_c   1.000
_cell.angle_alpha   90.00
_cell.angle_beta   90.00
_cell.angle_gamma   90.00
#
_symmetry.space_group_name_H-M   'P 1'
#
loop_
_entity.id
_entity.type
_entity.pdbx_description
1 polymer ?
#
loop_
_entity_poly.entity_id
_entity_poly.type
_entity_poly.pdbx_seq_one_letter_code
_entity_poly.pdbx_strand_id
1 'polypeptide(L)'
;MFKTSRGLENGQRGITGLETAIILIAFVVVASVFAFTVLSTGIFASERSKETVFAGLDEVRSSLEPRGSIIAYKGRVGATAAFDTIYKVVFTVSNAVQGEAINLTPPYTSNDSADDPDVSSGAKYRTVISYADEDQFVNDLPWTVSFPGYDNGDNLLEAGEKAEITVWLFDRDNTVTNATDNDGIKVSGTGGLTSATTIPDENDKFTLEIKPESGATLNIERTLPASLDTIMDLR
;
A
#
# COMPACT_ATOMS: atom_id res chain seq x y z
N MET A 1 -42.98 64.18 63.76
CA MET A 1 -43.13 63.93 62.32
C MET A 1 -41.77 63.49 61.78
N PHE A 2 -41.64 62.24 61.30
CA PHE A 2 -40.67 61.69 60.31
C PHE A 2 -39.17 62.08 60.39
N LYS A 3 -38.15 61.28 60.07
CA LYS A 3 -37.87 59.86 59.77
C LYS A 3 -36.33 59.77 59.77
N THR A 4 -35.79 58.66 60.26
CA THR A 4 -34.56 57.95 59.89
C THR A 4 -33.46 58.67 59.07
N SER A 5 -32.23 58.66 59.58
CA SER A 5 -31.03 58.45 58.74
C SER A 5 -30.14 57.38 59.38
N ARG A 6 -29.76 56.42 58.55
CA ARG A 6 -29.07 55.16 58.86
C ARG A 6 -27.68 55.40 59.45
N GLY A 7 -27.35 54.65 60.50
CA GLY A 7 -25.96 54.37 60.86
C GLY A 7 -25.32 53.54 59.74
N LEU A 8 -24.41 54.14 59.00
CA LEU A 8 -23.42 53.42 58.20
C LEU A 8 -22.33 52.97 59.16
N GLU A 9 -22.48 51.80 59.76
CA GLU A 9 -21.35 51.11 60.38
C GLU A 9 -20.39 50.70 59.27
N ASN A 10 -19.37 51.51 59.04
CA ASN A 10 -18.20 51.14 58.26
C ASN A 10 -17.42 50.07 59.02
N GLY A 11 -17.88 48.81 58.91
CA GLY A 11 -17.16 47.63 59.36
C GLY A 11 -15.94 47.37 58.49
N GLN A 12 -14.87 48.16 58.67
CA GLN A 12 -13.57 47.85 58.08
C GLN A 12 -12.99 46.62 58.78
N ARG A 13 -13.16 45.45 58.15
CA ARG A 13 -12.49 44.22 58.56
C ARG A 13 -11.05 44.28 58.06
N GLY A 14 -10.08 44.19 58.96
CA GLY A 14 -8.66 44.09 58.60
C GLY A 14 -8.38 42.76 57.88
N ILE A 15 -7.50 42.79 56.87
CA ILE A 15 -7.01 41.58 56.21
C ILE A 15 -6.02 40.88 57.14
N THR A 16 -6.21 39.60 57.42
CA THR A 16 -5.26 38.82 58.24
C THR A 16 -4.20 38.17 57.35
N GLY A 17 -2.97 38.07 57.86
CA GLY A 17 -1.87 37.41 57.14
C GLY A 17 -2.14 35.94 56.82
N LEU A 18 -2.98 35.29 57.65
CA LEU A 18 -3.39 33.90 57.44
C LEU A 18 -4.35 33.76 56.25
N GLU A 19 -5.30 34.70 56.06
CA GLU A 19 -6.18 34.73 54.89
C GLU A 19 -5.37 34.92 53.59
N THR A 20 -4.38 35.83 53.60
CA THR A 20 -3.49 36.01 52.44
C THR A 20 -2.62 34.78 52.18
N ALA A 21 -2.18 34.06 53.21
CA ALA A 21 -1.36 32.86 53.06
C ALA A 21 -2.14 31.70 52.42
N ILE A 22 -3.40 31.49 52.81
CA ILE A 22 -4.26 30.47 52.22
C ILE A 22 -4.53 30.77 50.74
N ILE A 23 -4.81 32.03 50.40
CA ILE A 23 -5.01 32.47 49.01
C ILE A 23 -3.73 32.23 48.20
N LEU A 24 -2.55 32.53 48.76
CA LEU A 24 -1.26 32.33 48.10
C LEU A 24 -0.98 30.86 47.81
N ILE A 25 -1.24 29.96 48.77
CA ILE A 25 -1.11 28.50 48.56
C ILE A 25 -2.06 28.04 47.45
N ALA A 26 -3.34 28.45 47.51
CA ALA A 26 -4.32 28.10 46.50
C ALA A 26 -3.91 28.57 45.09
N PHE A 27 -3.39 29.80 44.98
CA PHE A 27 -2.92 30.35 43.70
C PHE A 27 -1.72 29.57 43.14
N VAL A 28 -0.75 29.24 44.00
CA VAL A 28 0.43 28.45 43.60
C VAL A 28 0.03 27.04 43.18
N VAL A 29 -0.92 26.41 43.86
CA VAL A 29 -1.42 25.08 43.50
C VAL A 29 -2.16 25.10 42.16
N VAL A 30 -3.03 26.10 41.93
CA VAL A 30 -3.72 26.23 40.63
C VAL A 30 -2.71 26.48 39.51
N ALA A 31 -1.72 27.35 39.75
CA ALA A 31 -0.66 27.64 38.78
C ALA A 31 0.20 26.42 38.49
N SER A 32 0.54 25.58 39.48
CA SER A 32 1.37 24.40 39.29
C SER A 32 0.63 23.28 38.55
N VAL A 33 -0.66 23.05 38.86
CA VAL A 33 -1.50 22.11 38.13
C VAL A 33 -1.69 22.58 36.69
N PHE A 34 -1.92 23.87 36.47
CA PHE A 34 -2.02 24.45 35.13
C PHE A 34 -0.71 24.33 34.35
N ALA A 35 0.44 24.60 34.99
CA ALA A 35 1.75 24.43 34.34
C ALA A 35 2.03 22.97 33.97
N PHE A 36 1.66 22.02 34.84
CA PHE A 36 1.82 20.59 34.58
C PHE A 36 0.94 20.13 33.41
N THR A 37 -0.34 20.56 33.36
CA THR A 37 -1.22 20.18 32.24
C THR A 37 -0.72 20.78 30.93
N VAL A 38 -0.33 22.06 30.91
CA VAL A 38 0.23 22.71 29.72
C VAL A 38 1.50 22.01 29.25
N LEU A 39 2.41 21.65 30.16
CA LEU A 39 3.64 20.94 29.81
C LEU A 39 3.35 19.53 29.28
N SER A 40 2.49 18.78 29.95
CA SER A 40 2.13 17.40 29.57
C SER A 40 1.44 17.37 28.20
N THR A 41 0.46 18.26 27.98
CA THR A 41 -0.20 18.42 26.68
C THR A 41 0.78 18.93 25.61
N GLY A 42 1.71 19.84 25.97
CA GLY A 42 2.73 20.35 25.07
C GLY A 42 3.73 19.28 24.62
N ILE A 43 4.17 18.40 25.52
CA ILE A 43 5.03 17.27 25.20
C ILE A 43 4.29 16.27 24.31
N PHE A 44 3.04 15.93 24.65
CA PHE A 44 2.22 15.03 23.81
C PHE A 44 2.01 15.59 22.40
N ALA A 45 1.70 16.89 22.28
CA ALA A 45 1.55 17.56 20.99
C ALA A 45 2.86 17.54 20.18
N SER A 46 4.00 17.73 20.85
CA SER A 46 5.32 17.68 20.21
C SER A 46 5.67 16.27 19.71
N GLU A 47 5.39 15.23 20.51
CA GLU A 47 5.60 13.83 20.10
C GLU A 47 4.68 13.42 18.94
N ARG A 48 3.41 13.82 18.96
CA ARG A 48 2.50 13.57 17.83
C ARG A 48 2.90 14.31 16.57
N SER A 49 3.43 15.52 16.71
CA SER A 49 3.99 16.28 15.57
C SER A 49 5.21 15.57 15.01
N LYS A 50 6.11 15.09 15.87
CA LYS A 50 7.28 14.32 15.47
C LYS A 50 6.89 13.05 14.71
N GLU A 51 6.00 12.23 15.26
CA GLU A 51 5.50 11.00 14.63
C GLU A 51 4.86 11.28 13.27
N THR A 52 4.05 12.34 13.16
CA THR A 52 3.41 12.74 11.89
C THR A 52 4.44 13.18 10.84
N VAL A 53 5.49 13.89 11.25
CA VAL A 53 6.57 14.31 10.34
C VAL A 53 7.39 13.12 9.86
N PHE A 54 7.69 12.15 10.73
CA PHE A 54 8.38 10.93 10.33
C PHE A 54 7.51 10.07 9.41
N ALA A 55 6.28 9.77 9.80
CA ALA A 55 5.35 9.01 8.95
C ALA A 55 5.13 9.68 7.58
N GLY A 56 5.06 11.02 7.53
CA GLY A 56 4.96 11.75 6.27
C GLY A 56 6.24 11.69 5.42
N LEU A 57 7.42 11.67 6.06
CA LEU A 57 8.69 11.46 5.36
C LEU A 57 8.82 10.02 4.84
N ASP A 58 8.43 9.05 5.65
CA ASP A 58 8.47 7.62 5.33
C ASP A 58 7.54 7.33 4.14
N GLU A 59 6.32 7.89 4.15
CA GLU A 59 5.36 7.79 3.04
C GLU A 59 5.93 8.37 1.73
N VAL A 60 6.57 9.54 1.78
CA VAL A 60 7.14 10.18 0.57
C VAL A 60 8.36 9.42 0.04
N ARG A 61 9.10 8.73 0.92
CA ARG A 61 10.31 7.97 0.56
C ARG A 61 10.02 6.52 0.16
N SER A 62 8.88 5.96 0.56
CA SER A 62 8.44 4.59 0.25
C SER A 62 7.79 4.49 -1.14
N SER A 63 8.38 5.09 -2.18
CA SER A 63 7.80 5.04 -3.54
C SER A 63 8.46 3.96 -4.40
N LEU A 64 7.66 3.27 -5.21
CA LEU A 64 8.13 2.30 -6.19
C LEU A 64 8.48 2.98 -7.51
N GLU A 65 9.70 2.77 -8.00
CA GLU A 65 10.14 3.21 -9.33
C GLU A 65 10.18 2.00 -10.29
N PRO A 66 9.41 2.00 -11.38
CA PRO A 66 9.52 0.98 -12.41
C PRO A 66 10.87 1.13 -13.13
N ARG A 67 11.62 0.04 -13.23
CA ARG A 67 12.93 0.03 -13.86
C ARG A 67 12.95 -0.94 -15.02
N GLY A 68 13.02 -0.37 -16.23
CA GLY A 68 13.14 -1.14 -17.46
C GLY A 68 11.81 -1.33 -18.17
N SER A 69 11.80 -2.34 -19.02
CA SER A 69 10.65 -2.71 -19.85
C SER A 69 9.63 -3.53 -19.09
N ILE A 70 8.35 -3.42 -19.48
CA ILE A 70 7.30 -4.30 -19.02
C ILE A 70 7.15 -5.42 -20.04
N ILE A 71 7.34 -6.65 -19.61
CA ILE A 71 7.34 -7.81 -20.50
C ILE A 71 6.04 -8.58 -20.31
N ALA A 72 5.28 -8.76 -21.39
CA ALA A 72 4.11 -9.64 -21.40
C ALA A 72 4.44 -10.97 -22.06
N TYR A 73 3.84 -12.03 -21.55
CA TYR A 73 3.98 -13.38 -22.09
C TYR A 73 2.64 -13.86 -22.61
N LYS A 74 2.67 -14.38 -23.83
CA LYS A 74 1.52 -14.99 -24.47
C LYS A 74 1.34 -16.42 -23.98
N GLY A 75 0.10 -16.84 -23.89
CA GLY A 75 -0.19 -18.25 -24.03
C GLY A 75 -1.55 -18.50 -24.66
N ARG A 76 -1.93 -19.77 -24.66
CA ARG A 76 -3.03 -20.28 -25.44
C ARG A 76 -4.02 -21.03 -24.56
N VAL A 77 -5.30 -20.75 -24.79
CA VAL A 77 -6.42 -21.40 -24.09
C VAL A 77 -7.22 -22.19 -25.10
N GLY A 78 -7.58 -23.43 -24.76
CA GLY A 78 -8.43 -24.28 -25.60
C GLY A 78 -7.63 -25.08 -26.64
N ALA A 79 -8.02 -26.35 -26.84
CA ALA A 79 -7.51 -27.18 -27.93
C ALA A 79 -8.33 -27.11 -29.24
N THR A 80 -9.63 -26.82 -29.15
CA THR A 80 -10.57 -26.89 -30.30
C THR A 80 -10.99 -25.51 -30.83
N ALA A 81 -11.12 -24.52 -29.94
CA ALA A 81 -11.33 -23.11 -30.28
C ALA A 81 -10.23 -22.29 -29.59
N ALA A 82 -9.00 -22.52 -30.04
CA ALA A 82 -7.81 -21.93 -29.43
C ALA A 82 -7.79 -20.42 -29.65
N PHE A 83 -7.62 -19.66 -28.58
CA PHE A 83 -7.34 -18.23 -28.64
C PHE A 83 -6.03 -17.95 -27.90
N ASP A 84 -5.31 -16.94 -28.40
CA ASP A 84 -4.06 -16.46 -27.82
C ASP A 84 -4.36 -15.22 -27.00
N THR A 85 -3.79 -15.13 -25.79
CA THR A 85 -3.92 -13.95 -24.93
C THR A 85 -2.65 -13.83 -24.08
N ILE A 86 -2.53 -12.71 -23.35
CA ILE A 86 -1.47 -12.54 -22.36
C ILE A 86 -1.88 -13.14 -21.02
N TYR A 87 -0.99 -13.90 -20.39
CA TYR A 87 -1.30 -14.57 -19.11
C TYR A 87 -0.48 -14.07 -17.94
N LYS A 88 0.71 -13.53 -18.21
CA LYS A 88 1.53 -12.89 -17.20
C LYS A 88 2.20 -11.65 -17.73
N VAL A 89 2.36 -10.67 -16.84
CA VAL A 89 3.07 -9.43 -17.08
C VAL A 89 4.16 -9.31 -16.03
N VAL A 90 5.39 -9.12 -16.48
CA VAL A 90 6.59 -9.07 -15.64
C VAL A 90 7.22 -7.70 -15.76
N PHE A 91 7.51 -7.07 -14.62
CA PHE A 91 8.24 -5.81 -14.59
C PHE A 91 9.12 -5.75 -13.35
N THR A 92 10.25 -5.06 -13.47
CA THR A 92 11.16 -4.83 -12.35
C THR A 92 10.86 -3.48 -11.72
N VAL A 93 10.81 -3.44 -10.39
CA VAL A 93 10.72 -2.23 -9.58
C VAL A 93 11.95 -2.09 -8.70
N SER A 94 12.30 -0.85 -8.38
CA SER A 94 13.28 -0.52 -7.36
C SER A 94 12.73 0.55 -6.43
N ASN A 95 13.24 0.59 -5.20
CA ASN A 95 12.89 1.64 -4.25
C ASN A 95 13.37 3.01 -4.78
N ALA A 96 12.45 3.97 -4.90
CA ALA A 96 12.72 5.31 -5.36
C ALA A 96 13.45 6.09 -4.26
N VAL A 97 14.77 6.23 -4.39
CA VAL A 97 15.63 7.11 -3.55
C VAL A 97 15.83 6.60 -2.11
N GLN A 98 16.73 5.64 -1.91
CA GLN A 98 17.21 5.17 -0.59
C GLN A 98 16.11 5.22 0.50
N GLY A 99 14.92 4.76 0.14
CA GLY A 99 13.72 4.90 0.96
C GLY A 99 13.66 3.84 2.04
N GLU A 100 12.63 3.96 2.88
CA GLU A 100 12.26 2.88 3.80
C GLU A 100 11.91 1.62 3.00
N ALA A 101 12.09 0.46 3.63
CA ALA A 101 11.89 -0.82 2.97
C ALA A 101 10.39 -1.04 2.67
N ILE A 102 10.07 -1.38 1.43
CA ILE A 102 8.67 -1.57 1.00
C ILE A 102 8.30 -3.04 1.10
N ASN A 103 7.24 -3.38 1.84
CA ASN A 103 6.83 -4.77 1.94
C ASN A 103 6.19 -5.29 0.63
N LEU A 104 6.89 -6.21 -0.02
CA LEU A 104 6.45 -6.92 -1.22
C LEU A 104 6.17 -8.40 -0.94
N THR A 105 5.65 -8.73 0.25
CA THR A 105 5.21 -10.11 0.53
C THR A 105 4.10 -10.51 -0.45
N PRO A 106 4.33 -11.49 -1.34
CA PRO A 106 3.37 -11.84 -2.37
C PRO A 106 2.21 -12.66 -1.79
N PRO A 107 0.98 -12.48 -2.30
CA PRO A 107 -0.16 -13.33 -1.96
C PRO A 107 -0.06 -14.73 -2.57
N TYR A 108 0.74 -14.91 -3.62
CA TYR A 108 0.86 -16.17 -4.34
C TYR A 108 2.32 -16.63 -4.46
N THR A 109 2.51 -17.92 -4.73
CA THR A 109 3.79 -18.55 -5.07
C THR A 109 3.69 -19.24 -6.43
N SER A 110 4.83 -19.47 -7.07
CA SER A 110 4.91 -20.27 -8.30
C SER A 110 6.05 -21.30 -8.21
N ASN A 111 6.07 -22.04 -7.10
CA ASN A 111 7.25 -22.76 -6.62
C ASN A 111 7.19 -24.27 -6.81
N ASP A 112 6.13 -24.79 -7.43
CA ASP A 112 5.96 -26.22 -7.63
C ASP A 112 5.63 -26.58 -9.09
N SER A 113 5.11 -27.79 -9.31
CA SER A 113 4.77 -28.31 -10.64
C SER A 113 3.26 -28.34 -10.89
N ALA A 114 2.46 -27.76 -10.00
CA ALA A 114 1.02 -27.59 -10.12
C ALA A 114 0.68 -26.36 -10.99
N ASP A 115 -0.61 -26.05 -11.15
CA ASP A 115 -1.03 -24.88 -11.91
C ASP A 115 -0.65 -23.60 -11.16
N ASP A 116 0.10 -22.70 -11.79
CA ASP A 116 0.53 -21.44 -11.17
C ASP A 116 -0.43 -20.30 -11.52
N PRO A 117 -0.72 -19.33 -10.63
CA PRO A 117 -0.10 -19.14 -9.32
C PRO A 117 -0.85 -19.83 -8.17
N ASP A 118 -0.11 -20.40 -7.22
CA ASP A 118 -0.64 -21.04 -6.01
C ASP A 118 -0.90 -20.02 -4.90
N VAL A 119 -2.05 -20.16 -4.22
CA VAL A 119 -2.38 -19.33 -3.06
C VAL A 119 -1.40 -19.63 -1.91
N SER A 120 -0.66 -18.62 -1.47
CA SER A 120 0.22 -18.77 -0.30
C SER A 120 -0.62 -18.75 0.99
N SER A 121 -0.83 -19.93 1.57
CA SER A 121 -1.66 -20.09 2.76
C SER A 121 -1.08 -19.31 3.95
N GLY A 122 -1.72 -18.19 4.31
CA GLY A 122 -1.36 -17.37 5.46
C GLY A 122 -0.53 -16.11 5.16
N ALA A 123 -0.25 -15.78 3.90
CA ALA A 123 0.41 -14.51 3.57
C ALA A 123 -0.49 -13.31 3.92
N LYS A 124 0.07 -12.38 4.67
CA LYS A 124 -0.54 -11.06 4.93
C LYS A 124 0.08 -10.06 3.97
N TYR A 125 -0.34 -10.12 2.72
CA TYR A 125 0.05 -9.13 1.73
C TYR A 125 -0.63 -7.80 2.06
N ARG A 126 0.14 -6.71 1.98
CA ARG A 126 -0.36 -5.34 2.14
C ARG A 126 -0.32 -4.57 0.83
N THR A 127 0.53 -5.01 -0.09
CA THR A 127 0.60 -4.51 -1.46
C THR A 127 -0.48 -5.18 -2.29
N VAL A 128 -1.35 -4.39 -2.90
CA VAL A 128 -2.44 -4.87 -3.75
C VAL A 128 -2.20 -4.40 -5.18
N ILE A 129 -2.42 -5.29 -6.15
CA ILE A 129 -2.30 -4.96 -7.57
C ILE A 129 -3.68 -5.08 -8.20
N SER A 130 -4.21 -3.98 -8.70
CA SER A 130 -5.47 -3.93 -9.44
C SER A 130 -5.23 -3.85 -10.93
N TYR A 131 -6.15 -4.42 -11.69
CA TYR A 131 -6.16 -4.42 -13.15
C TYR A 131 -7.45 -3.79 -13.68
N ALA A 132 -7.31 -3.00 -14.73
CA ALA A 132 -8.41 -2.37 -15.43
C ALA A 132 -8.17 -2.44 -16.93
N ASP A 133 -9.18 -2.84 -17.70
CA ASP A 133 -9.23 -2.65 -19.14
C ASP A 133 -10.56 -1.96 -19.52
N GLU A 134 -10.91 -1.95 -20.82
CA GLU A 134 -12.18 -1.36 -21.29
C GLU A 134 -13.41 -2.14 -20.80
N ASP A 135 -13.28 -3.44 -20.55
CA ASP A 135 -14.39 -4.36 -20.31
C ASP A 135 -14.55 -4.77 -18.84
N GLN A 136 -13.49 -4.69 -18.02
CA GLN A 136 -13.49 -5.16 -16.65
C GLN A 136 -12.52 -4.42 -15.72
N PHE A 137 -12.81 -4.53 -14.43
CA PHE A 137 -11.93 -4.07 -13.35
C PHE A 137 -11.83 -5.16 -12.29
N VAL A 138 -10.60 -5.55 -11.97
CA VAL A 138 -10.28 -6.54 -10.93
C VAL A 138 -9.39 -5.88 -9.89
N ASN A 139 -9.89 -5.79 -8.66
CA ASN A 139 -9.22 -5.03 -7.60
C ASN A 139 -7.99 -5.75 -7.01
N ASP A 140 -7.94 -7.08 -7.10
CA ASP A 140 -6.87 -7.88 -6.53
C ASP A 140 -6.51 -9.01 -7.50
N LEU A 141 -5.43 -8.80 -8.24
CA LEU A 141 -4.86 -9.82 -9.11
C LEU A 141 -3.81 -10.65 -8.36
N PRO A 142 -3.71 -11.95 -8.68
CA PRO A 142 -2.59 -12.76 -8.23
C PRO A 142 -1.26 -12.21 -8.74
N TRP A 143 -0.29 -12.08 -7.84
CA TRP A 143 1.07 -11.69 -8.18
C TRP A 143 2.10 -12.43 -7.33
N THR A 144 3.27 -12.61 -7.91
CA THR A 144 4.46 -13.19 -7.27
C THR A 144 5.62 -12.22 -7.37
N VAL A 145 6.60 -12.34 -6.48
CA VAL A 145 7.82 -11.53 -6.51
C VAL A 145 9.05 -12.42 -6.54
N SER A 146 10.08 -11.98 -7.23
CA SER A 146 11.44 -12.50 -7.09
C SER A 146 12.41 -11.33 -6.99
N PHE A 147 13.54 -11.52 -6.30
CA PHE A 147 14.55 -10.47 -6.12
C PHE A 147 15.76 -10.78 -7.02
N PRO A 148 15.81 -10.28 -8.26
CA PRO A 148 16.98 -10.47 -9.12
C PRO A 148 18.15 -9.60 -8.63
N GLY A 149 19.22 -10.25 -8.17
CA GLY A 149 20.49 -9.60 -7.84
C GLY A 149 20.92 -9.80 -6.39
N TYR A 150 21.18 -8.70 -5.69
CA TYR A 150 21.43 -8.73 -4.24
C TYR A 150 20.09 -8.92 -3.54
N ASP A 151 20.02 -9.95 -2.72
CA ASP A 151 18.85 -10.34 -1.93
C ASP A 151 19.37 -10.70 -0.54
N ASN A 152 18.81 -10.06 0.48
CA ASN A 152 19.14 -10.28 1.88
C ASN A 152 18.33 -11.47 2.48
N GLY A 153 17.41 -12.07 1.71
CA GLY A 153 16.59 -13.22 2.07
C GLY A 153 15.23 -12.85 2.67
N ASP A 154 14.79 -11.60 2.58
CA ASP A 154 13.46 -11.16 2.97
C ASP A 154 12.65 -10.60 1.80
N ASN A 155 11.37 -10.30 2.05
CA ASN A 155 10.44 -9.78 1.03
C ASN A 155 10.29 -8.25 1.16
N LEU A 156 11.29 -7.55 1.70
CA LEU A 156 11.29 -6.10 1.83
C LEU A 156 12.16 -5.52 0.74
N LEU A 157 11.64 -4.57 -0.04
CA LEU A 157 12.40 -3.91 -1.08
C LEU A 157 13.23 -2.76 -0.48
N GLU A 158 14.51 -3.03 -0.23
CA GLU A 158 15.44 -2.08 0.33
C GLU A 158 16.18 -1.24 -0.73
N ALA A 159 16.90 -0.23 -0.26
CA ALA A 159 17.73 0.62 -1.09
C ALA A 159 18.86 -0.17 -1.77
N GLY A 160 18.80 -0.29 -3.11
CA GLY A 160 19.80 -0.99 -3.90
C GLY A 160 19.38 -2.39 -4.34
N GLU A 161 18.27 -2.89 -3.81
CA GLU A 161 17.62 -4.11 -4.27
C GLU A 161 16.69 -3.83 -5.45
N LYS A 162 16.40 -4.89 -6.21
CA LYS A 162 15.45 -4.87 -7.30
C LYS A 162 14.49 -6.02 -7.08
N ALA A 163 13.20 -5.74 -7.16
CA ALA A 163 12.16 -6.75 -7.15
C ALA A 163 11.58 -6.88 -8.56
N GLU A 164 11.50 -8.10 -9.05
CA GLU A 164 10.74 -8.45 -10.25
C GLU A 164 9.36 -8.94 -9.81
N ILE A 165 8.34 -8.17 -10.14
CA ILE A 165 6.94 -8.50 -9.88
C ILE A 165 6.38 -9.18 -11.13
N THR A 166 5.81 -10.37 -10.94
CA THR A 166 5.06 -11.08 -11.97
C THR A 166 3.59 -11.03 -11.60
N VAL A 167 2.80 -10.33 -12.41
CA VAL A 167 1.34 -10.29 -12.30
C VAL A 167 0.75 -11.37 -13.19
N TRP A 168 -0.10 -12.21 -12.63
CA TRP A 168 -0.76 -13.31 -13.34
C TRP A 168 -2.19 -12.89 -13.67
N LEU A 169 -2.50 -12.83 -14.96
CA LEU A 169 -3.84 -12.58 -15.48
C LEU A 169 -4.64 -13.88 -15.57
N PHE A 170 -3.96 -15.00 -15.83
CA PHE A 170 -4.56 -16.33 -15.90
C PHE A 170 -3.61 -17.38 -15.32
N ASP A 171 -4.16 -18.51 -14.91
CA ASP A 171 -3.40 -19.61 -14.34
C ASP A 171 -2.67 -20.40 -15.45
N ARG A 172 -1.37 -20.63 -15.30
CA ARG A 172 -0.57 -21.46 -16.19
C ARG A 172 -0.82 -22.94 -15.89
N ASP A 173 -1.14 -23.71 -16.91
CA ASP A 173 -1.21 -25.18 -16.81
C ASP A 173 0.18 -25.78 -17.00
N ASN A 174 0.78 -26.27 -15.91
CA ASN A 174 2.11 -26.89 -15.94
C ASN A 174 2.09 -28.36 -16.39
N THR A 175 0.92 -28.96 -16.65
CA THR A 175 0.83 -30.27 -17.30
C THR A 175 1.19 -30.20 -18.80
N VAL A 176 1.15 -28.99 -19.36
CA VAL A 176 1.53 -28.69 -20.74
C VAL A 176 2.94 -28.11 -20.77
N THR A 177 3.76 -28.50 -21.76
CA THR A 177 5.19 -28.15 -21.80
C THR A 177 5.41 -26.63 -21.93
N ASN A 178 4.67 -25.96 -22.82
CA ASN A 178 4.75 -24.51 -23.00
C ASN A 178 3.38 -23.87 -22.79
N ALA A 179 3.36 -22.65 -22.24
CA ALA A 179 2.13 -21.87 -22.12
C ALA A 179 1.49 -21.52 -23.49
N THR A 180 2.26 -21.59 -24.58
CA THR A 180 1.80 -21.37 -25.96
C THR A 180 1.17 -22.60 -26.62
N ASP A 181 1.33 -23.77 -26.01
CA ASP A 181 0.72 -25.00 -26.51
C ASP A 181 -0.77 -25.00 -26.15
N ASN A 182 -1.55 -25.87 -26.79
CA ASN A 182 -2.98 -25.97 -26.52
C ASN A 182 -3.24 -26.28 -25.03
N ASP A 183 -4.20 -25.54 -24.44
CA ASP A 183 -4.53 -25.61 -23.01
C ASP A 183 -3.35 -25.27 -22.06
N GLY A 184 -2.35 -24.51 -22.53
CA GLY A 184 -1.23 -24.05 -21.69
C GLY A 184 -1.63 -23.05 -20.59
N ILE A 185 -2.84 -22.51 -20.66
CA ILE A 185 -3.42 -21.59 -19.66
C ILE A 185 -4.88 -21.97 -19.38
N LYS A 186 -5.31 -21.76 -18.13
CA LYS A 186 -6.68 -21.94 -17.65
C LYS A 186 -7.33 -20.58 -17.35
N VAL A 187 -8.49 -20.35 -17.97
CA VAL A 187 -9.34 -19.17 -17.72
C VAL A 187 -10.27 -19.36 -16.52
N SER A 188 -10.51 -20.60 -16.08
CA SER A 188 -11.36 -20.92 -14.93
C SER A 188 -10.54 -21.29 -13.69
N GLY A 189 -9.39 -20.62 -13.53
CA GLY A 189 -8.42 -20.86 -12.47
C GLY A 189 -8.84 -20.38 -11.08
N THR A 190 -7.98 -20.58 -10.10
CA THR A 190 -8.15 -20.12 -8.72
C THR A 190 -7.83 -18.62 -8.58
N GLY A 191 -7.11 -18.03 -9.53
CA GLY A 191 -6.75 -16.62 -9.55
C GLY A 191 -6.97 -15.92 -10.90
N GLY A 192 -6.99 -14.58 -10.87
CA GLY A 192 -6.92 -13.74 -12.07
C GLY A 192 -8.28 -13.44 -12.74
N LEU A 193 -8.23 -13.26 -14.06
CA LEU A 193 -9.38 -13.01 -14.92
C LEU A 193 -10.10 -14.33 -15.18
N THR A 194 -11.31 -14.47 -14.64
CA THR A 194 -12.07 -15.74 -14.68
C THR A 194 -13.11 -15.81 -15.80
N SER A 195 -13.27 -14.72 -16.54
CA SER A 195 -14.30 -14.56 -17.57
C SER A 195 -13.73 -14.83 -18.96
N ALA A 196 -14.33 -15.80 -19.65
CA ALA A 196 -13.93 -16.15 -21.01
C ALA A 196 -14.39 -15.15 -22.09
N THR A 197 -15.16 -14.11 -21.72
CA THR A 197 -15.71 -13.13 -22.66
C THR A 197 -15.05 -11.76 -22.58
N THR A 198 -14.25 -11.52 -21.55
CA THR A 198 -13.54 -10.25 -21.31
C THR A 198 -12.04 -10.51 -21.31
N ILE A 199 -11.58 -11.37 -22.21
CA ILE A 199 -10.16 -11.73 -22.29
C ILE A 199 -9.46 -10.63 -23.09
N PRO A 200 -8.34 -10.07 -22.60
CA PRO A 200 -7.60 -9.06 -23.34
C PRO A 200 -7.10 -9.62 -24.68
N ASP A 201 -7.40 -8.91 -25.76
CA ASP A 201 -7.05 -9.25 -27.13
C ASP A 201 -6.08 -8.21 -27.74
N GLU A 202 -5.67 -8.44 -28.98
CA GLU A 202 -4.79 -7.56 -29.74
C GLU A 202 -5.33 -6.11 -29.81
N ASN A 203 -4.45 -5.13 -29.56
CA ASN A 203 -4.76 -3.70 -29.46
C ASN A 203 -5.55 -3.25 -28.23
N ASP A 204 -5.89 -4.15 -27.31
CA ASP A 204 -6.54 -3.75 -26.07
C ASP A 204 -5.59 -2.99 -25.15
N LYS A 205 -6.16 -2.03 -24.43
CA LYS A 205 -5.46 -1.21 -23.46
C LYS A 205 -5.80 -1.68 -22.06
N PHE A 206 -4.76 -1.89 -21.25
CA PHE A 206 -4.91 -2.25 -19.86
C PHE A 206 -4.07 -1.35 -18.95
N THR A 207 -4.50 -1.25 -17.71
CA THR A 207 -3.82 -0.52 -16.65
C THR A 207 -3.62 -1.44 -15.45
N LEU A 208 -2.38 -1.55 -15.01
CA LEU A 208 -2.01 -2.15 -13.73
C LEU A 208 -1.73 -1.03 -12.73
N GLU A 209 -2.39 -1.08 -11.59
CA GLU A 209 -2.19 -0.14 -10.49
C GLU A 209 -1.68 -0.91 -9.28
N ILE A 210 -0.45 -0.62 -8.87
CA ILE A 210 0.23 -1.22 -7.73
C ILE A 210 0.11 -0.27 -6.55
N LYS A 211 -0.52 -0.74 -5.48
CA LYS A 211 -0.78 0.00 -4.25
C LYS A 211 0.07 -0.61 -3.14
N PRO A 212 1.27 -0.08 -2.86
CA PRO A 212 2.08 -0.52 -1.73
C PRO A 212 1.41 -0.16 -0.39
N GLU A 213 1.91 -0.72 0.71
CA GLU A 213 1.39 -0.41 2.05
C GLU A 213 1.63 1.05 2.48
N SER A 214 2.69 1.65 1.95
CA SER A 214 3.13 3.01 2.20
C SER A 214 3.77 3.55 0.92
N GLY A 215 3.46 4.80 0.62
CA GLY A 215 3.97 5.60 -0.46
C GLY A 215 3.10 5.63 -1.71
N ALA A 216 3.67 6.18 -2.79
CA ALA A 216 2.90 6.47 -3.99
C ALA A 216 2.48 5.19 -4.73
N THR A 217 1.24 5.20 -5.23
CA THR A 217 0.77 4.15 -6.13
C THR A 217 1.50 4.24 -7.46
N LEU A 218 1.83 3.07 -8.02
CA LEU A 218 2.49 2.96 -9.31
C LEU A 218 1.47 2.52 -10.35
N ASN A 219 1.24 3.37 -11.35
CA ASN A 219 0.34 3.08 -12.46
C ASN A 219 1.15 2.73 -13.72
N ILE A 220 0.88 1.56 -14.27
CA ILE A 220 1.47 1.06 -15.52
C ILE A 220 0.33 0.87 -16.51
N GLU A 221 0.26 1.77 -17.48
CA GLU A 221 -0.71 1.69 -18.56
C GLU A 221 -0.01 1.21 -19.83
N ARG A 222 -0.52 0.15 -20.46
CA ARG A 222 0.05 -0.43 -21.68
C ARG A 222 -1.03 -0.84 -22.67
N THR A 223 -0.65 -0.90 -23.94
CA THR A 223 -1.50 -1.37 -25.03
C THR A 223 -0.85 -2.60 -25.66
N LEU A 224 -1.66 -3.63 -25.88
CA LEU A 224 -1.22 -4.85 -26.54
C LEU A 224 -0.94 -4.58 -28.02
N PRO A 225 0.10 -5.19 -28.61
CA PRO A 225 0.36 -5.04 -30.04
C PRO A 225 -0.72 -5.72 -30.88
N ALA A 226 -0.79 -5.36 -32.16
CA ALA A 226 -1.70 -5.95 -33.15
C ALA A 226 -1.34 -7.39 -33.57
N SER A 227 -0.35 -8.01 -32.93
CA SER A 227 0.06 -9.39 -33.14
C SER A 227 0.77 -9.86 -31.88
N LEU A 228 0.29 -10.95 -31.27
CA LEU A 228 0.87 -11.46 -30.03
C LEU A 228 2.05 -12.41 -30.30
N ASP A 229 3.26 -12.00 -29.94
CA ASP A 229 4.45 -12.85 -29.89
C ASP A 229 4.55 -13.59 -28.54
N THR A 230 5.34 -14.66 -28.47
CA THR A 230 5.52 -15.46 -27.23
C THR A 230 6.01 -14.61 -26.04
N ILE A 231 6.92 -13.66 -26.31
CA ILE A 231 7.45 -12.72 -25.33
C ILE A 231 7.44 -11.33 -25.99
N MET A 232 6.78 -10.37 -25.34
CA MET A 232 6.59 -9.03 -25.88
C MET A 232 7.09 -7.98 -24.89
N ASP A 233 7.87 -7.01 -25.40
CA ASP A 233 8.24 -5.81 -24.66
C ASP A 233 7.17 -4.74 -24.88
N LEU A 234 6.35 -4.50 -23.85
CA LEU A 234 5.33 -3.46 -23.82
C LEU A 234 5.99 -2.14 -23.41
N ARG A 235 6.46 -1.39 -24.41
CA ARG A 235 7.07 -0.08 -24.21
C ARG A 235 6.04 1.02 -24.02
#